data_AF-A0A3D8GMS4-F1
#
_entry.id   AF-A0A3D8GMS4-F1
#
_cell.length_a   1.000
_cell.length_b   1.000
_cell.length_c   1.000
_cell.angle_alpha   90.00
_cell.angle_beta   90.00
_cell.angle_gamma   90.00
#
_symmetry.space_group_name_H-M   'P 1'
#
loop_
_entity.id
_entity.type
_entity.pdbx_description
1 polymer ?
#
loop_
_entity_poly.entity_id
_entity_poly.type
_entity_poly.pdbx_seq_one_letter_code
_entity_poly.pdbx_strand_id
1 'polypeptide(L)'
;MLTFEEKLEIFESFPELERKDVSLGRVNFQFPGSVTDKKNVVYHLHPNGNGFVYAGGVDGYETDEKGLVNIRDFTADELKELTARSIADLSGTGMKEAPANAVQNGPEKWVNKTNDVLIVIHEDDLWNVYYGVNLEESFGAYGEVEEYMAEEGFSRRK
;
A
#
# COMPACT_ATOMS: atom_id res chain seq x y z
N MET A 1 -16.29 12.46 -7.74
CA MET A 1 -15.07 12.74 -8.51
C MET A 1 -14.32 13.86 -7.83
N LEU A 2 -13.04 13.63 -7.55
CA LEU A 2 -12.12 14.67 -7.09
C LEU A 2 -11.61 15.50 -8.27
N THR A 3 -11.34 16.78 -7.99
CA THR A 3 -10.65 17.71 -8.89
C THR A 3 -9.17 17.34 -9.05
N PHE A 4 -8.50 17.97 -10.03
CA PHE A 4 -7.06 17.82 -10.20
C PHE A 4 -6.29 18.26 -8.94
N GLU A 5 -6.66 19.38 -8.33
CA GLU A 5 -5.99 19.93 -7.15
C GLU A 5 -6.15 19.00 -5.93
N GLU A 6 -7.35 18.49 -5.68
CA GLU A 6 -7.58 17.54 -4.57
C GLU A 6 -6.77 16.25 -4.73
N LYS A 7 -6.67 15.71 -5.96
CA LYS A 7 -5.84 14.53 -6.22
C LYS A 7 -4.35 14.84 -6.07
N LEU A 8 -3.93 16.02 -6.53
CA LEU A 8 -2.55 16.48 -6.39
C LEU A 8 -2.16 16.58 -4.91
N GLU A 9 -3.00 17.19 -4.06
CA GLU A 9 -2.77 17.28 -2.61
C GLU A 9 -2.66 15.89 -1.97
N ILE A 10 -3.49 14.93 -2.39
CA ILE A 10 -3.41 13.55 -1.92
C ILE A 10 -2.06 12.94 -2.27
N PHE A 11 -1.59 13.06 -3.52
CA PHE A 11 -0.30 12.48 -3.92
C PHE A 11 0.89 13.19 -3.29
N GLU A 12 0.84 14.52 -3.12
CA GLU A 12 1.88 15.30 -2.44
C GLU A 12 1.92 15.02 -0.93
N SER A 13 0.88 14.42 -0.35
CA SER A 13 0.88 13.98 1.05
C SER A 13 1.76 12.75 1.32
N PHE A 14 2.20 12.04 0.27
CA PHE A 14 3.14 10.91 0.37
C PHE A 14 4.58 11.43 0.22
N PRO A 15 5.35 11.55 1.33
CA PRO A 15 6.70 12.12 1.28
C PRO A 15 7.70 11.29 0.49
N GLU A 16 7.42 10.00 0.29
CA GLU A 16 8.22 9.10 -0.55
C GLU A 16 8.05 9.32 -2.06
N LEU A 17 7.05 10.09 -2.49
CA LEU A 17 6.79 10.37 -3.89
C LEU A 17 7.45 11.66 -4.37
N GLU A 18 8.19 11.56 -5.46
CA GLU A 18 8.74 12.69 -6.19
C GLU A 18 7.81 13.08 -7.34
N ARG A 19 7.30 14.31 -7.28
CA ARG A 19 6.53 14.91 -8.35
C ARG A 19 7.42 15.16 -9.57
N LYS A 20 6.90 14.81 -10.75
CA LYS A 20 7.53 15.06 -12.04
C LYS A 20 6.53 15.66 -13.02
N ASP A 21 6.68 16.95 -13.30
CA ASP A 21 5.87 17.61 -14.31
C ASP A 21 6.23 17.10 -15.72
N VAL A 22 5.20 16.90 -16.53
CA VAL A 22 5.34 16.47 -17.92
C VAL A 22 4.60 17.46 -18.84
N SER A 23 4.62 17.21 -20.14
CA SER A 23 4.01 18.10 -21.12
C SER A 23 2.50 18.27 -20.92
N LEU A 24 1.96 19.42 -21.33
CA LEU A 24 0.52 19.75 -21.30
C LEU A 24 -0.09 19.82 -19.90
N GLY A 25 0.69 20.22 -18.90
CA GLY A 25 0.22 20.41 -17.51
C GLY A 25 -0.11 19.10 -16.79
N ARG A 26 0.30 17.96 -17.34
CA ARG A 26 0.19 16.67 -16.67
C ARG A 26 1.30 16.50 -15.64
N VAL A 27 1.02 15.68 -14.64
CA VAL A 27 1.95 15.36 -13.56
C VAL A 27 2.07 13.84 -13.39
N ASN A 28 3.29 13.38 -13.14
CA ASN A 28 3.57 12.03 -12.67
C ASN A 28 4.12 12.09 -11.24
N PHE A 29 4.01 10.98 -10.52
CA PHE A 29 4.70 10.79 -9.24
C PHE A 29 5.55 9.53 -9.30
N GLN A 30 6.79 9.65 -8.86
CA GLN A 30 7.77 8.58 -8.86
C GLN A 30 8.12 8.20 -7.43
N PHE A 31 8.24 6.91 -7.14
CA PHE A 31 8.82 6.38 -5.92
C PHE A 31 10.28 5.99 -6.21
N PRO A 32 11.28 6.79 -5.78
CA PRO A 32 12.68 6.52 -6.07
C PRO A 32 13.20 5.26 -5.37
N GLY A 33 12.59 4.91 -4.23
CA GLY A 33 12.90 3.74 -3.40
C GLY A 33 12.39 2.41 -3.92
N SER A 34 11.87 2.36 -5.16
CA SER A 34 11.42 1.10 -5.76
C SER A 34 12.56 0.09 -5.84
N VAL A 35 12.29 -1.15 -5.42
CA VAL A 35 13.22 -2.29 -5.55
C VAL A 35 13.20 -2.91 -6.95
N THR A 36 12.31 -2.42 -7.82
CA THR A 36 12.20 -2.81 -9.22
C THR A 36 12.61 -1.66 -10.15
N ASP A 37 12.77 -1.95 -11.44
CA ASP A 37 13.02 -0.91 -12.45
C ASP A 37 11.85 0.08 -12.63
N LYS A 38 10.64 -0.28 -12.16
CA LYS A 38 9.46 0.59 -12.22
C LYS A 38 9.46 1.56 -11.05
N LYS A 39 9.50 2.86 -11.35
CA LYS A 39 9.47 3.92 -10.33
C LYS A 39 8.23 4.79 -10.38
N ASN A 40 7.50 4.84 -11.49
CA ASN A 40 6.29 5.66 -11.56
C ASN A 40 5.15 4.99 -10.79
N VAL A 41 4.61 5.70 -9.81
CA VAL A 41 3.41 5.30 -9.07
C VAL A 41 2.18 5.92 -9.71
N VAL A 42 2.23 7.22 -10.02
CA VAL A 42 1.14 7.95 -10.68
C VAL A 42 1.58 8.36 -12.09
N TYR A 43 0.72 8.10 -13.07
CA TYR A 43 0.95 8.41 -14.47
C TYR A 43 -0.10 9.37 -15.00
N HIS A 44 0.38 10.39 -15.71
CA HIS A 44 -0.42 11.27 -16.56
C HIS A 44 -1.62 11.88 -15.82
N LEU A 45 -1.45 12.29 -14.56
CA LEU A 45 -2.47 13.04 -13.85
C LEU A 45 -2.73 14.33 -14.62
N HIS A 46 -3.88 14.38 -15.28
CA HIS A 46 -4.27 15.42 -16.21
C HIS A 46 -5.04 16.50 -15.48
N PRO A 47 -4.94 17.78 -15.90
CA PRO A 47 -5.73 18.89 -15.35
C PRO A 47 -7.26 18.69 -15.35
N ASN A 48 -7.78 17.63 -15.98
CA ASN A 48 -9.20 17.30 -15.97
C ASN A 48 -9.57 16.37 -14.79
N GLY A 49 -8.61 16.05 -13.92
CA GLY A 49 -8.77 15.15 -12.77
C GLY A 49 -8.57 13.68 -13.09
N ASN A 50 -8.38 13.25 -14.34
CA ASN A 50 -8.09 11.85 -14.65
C ASN A 50 -6.59 11.54 -14.57
N GLY A 51 -6.24 10.29 -14.29
CA GLY A 51 -4.88 9.80 -14.30
C GLY A 51 -4.87 8.28 -14.15
N PHE A 52 -3.68 7.73 -13.91
CA PHE A 52 -3.52 6.31 -13.64
C PHE A 52 -2.58 6.08 -12.46
N VAL A 53 -2.82 5.01 -11.70
CA VAL A 53 -1.92 4.56 -10.64
C VAL A 53 -1.45 3.14 -10.94
N TYR A 54 -0.19 2.84 -10.65
CA TYR A 54 0.37 1.51 -10.83
C TYR A 54 -0.13 0.54 -9.77
N ALA A 55 -0.61 -0.62 -10.19
CA ALA A 55 -1.14 -1.67 -9.32
C ALA A 55 -0.85 -3.05 -9.92
N GLY A 56 0.28 -3.19 -10.64
CA GLY A 56 0.62 -4.44 -11.32
C GLY A 56 0.80 -5.65 -10.41
N GLY A 57 1.16 -5.43 -9.13
CA GLY A 57 1.18 -6.45 -8.08
C GLY A 57 0.16 -6.20 -6.97
N VAL A 58 -0.84 -5.35 -7.20
CA VAL A 58 -1.88 -5.02 -6.20
C VAL A 58 -3.19 -5.69 -6.60
N ASP A 59 -3.64 -6.66 -5.80
CA ASP A 59 -4.93 -7.33 -5.98
C ASP A 59 -6.12 -6.41 -5.67
N GLY A 60 -7.29 -6.75 -6.20
CA GLY A 60 -8.56 -6.05 -5.94
C GLY A 60 -8.86 -4.86 -6.85
N TYR A 61 -7.99 -4.57 -7.83
CA TYR A 61 -8.19 -3.49 -8.79
C TYR A 61 -8.17 -4.00 -10.24
N GLU A 62 -9.06 -3.46 -11.08
CA GLU A 62 -9.00 -3.70 -12.52
C GLU A 62 -7.84 -2.89 -13.13
N THR A 63 -6.83 -3.63 -13.61
CA THR A 63 -5.64 -3.06 -14.25
C THR A 63 -5.65 -3.31 -15.76
N ASP A 64 -5.01 -2.42 -16.51
CA ASP A 64 -4.69 -2.66 -17.92
C ASP A 64 -3.49 -3.62 -18.09
N GLU A 65 -3.11 -3.91 -19.34
CA GLU A 65 -1.97 -4.78 -19.68
C GLU A 65 -0.61 -4.32 -19.10
N LYS A 66 -0.53 -3.07 -18.61
CA LYS A 66 0.66 -2.48 -18.00
C LYS A 66 0.60 -2.46 -16.48
N GLY A 67 -0.49 -2.95 -15.88
CA GLY A 67 -0.74 -2.90 -14.45
C GLY A 67 -1.21 -1.52 -13.98
N LEU A 68 -1.91 -0.75 -14.81
CA LEU A 68 -2.38 0.59 -14.47
C LEU A 68 -3.89 0.63 -14.19
N VAL A 69 -4.28 1.29 -13.11
CA VAL A 69 -5.67 1.51 -12.72
C VAL A 69 -6.08 2.92 -13.10
N ASN A 70 -7.22 3.06 -13.78
CA ASN A 70 -7.79 4.37 -14.09
C ASN A 70 -8.45 4.96 -12.84
N ILE A 71 -7.98 6.11 -12.39
CA ILE A 71 -8.44 6.74 -11.14
C ILE A 71 -9.49 7.83 -11.34
N ARG A 72 -10.13 7.91 -12.52
CA ARG A 72 -11.10 8.95 -12.88
C ARG A 72 -12.16 9.16 -11.79
N ASP A 73 -12.77 8.07 -11.34
CA ASP A 73 -13.95 8.06 -10.45
C ASP A 73 -13.64 7.82 -8.97
N PHE A 74 -12.36 7.70 -8.61
CA PHE A 74 -11.94 7.38 -7.24
C PHE A 74 -12.30 8.49 -6.23
N THR A 75 -12.65 8.05 -5.03
CA THR A 75 -12.73 8.88 -3.82
C THR A 75 -11.34 9.15 -3.23
N ALA A 76 -11.26 10.05 -2.23
CA ALA A 76 -9.99 10.38 -1.59
C ALA A 76 -9.38 9.20 -0.84
N ASP A 77 -10.21 8.42 -0.15
CA ASP A 77 -9.76 7.26 0.63
C ASP A 77 -9.30 6.12 -0.28
N GLU A 78 -10.07 5.80 -1.33
CA GLU A 78 -9.66 4.79 -2.34
C GLU A 78 -8.35 5.20 -3.04
N LEU A 79 -8.18 6.48 -3.32
CA LEU A 79 -6.96 6.98 -3.98
C LEU A 79 -5.75 6.87 -3.06
N LYS A 80 -5.90 7.21 -1.77
CA LYS A 80 -4.85 7.04 -0.76
C LYS A 80 -4.47 5.59 -0.59
N GLU A 81 -5.47 4.71 -0.47
CA GLU A 81 -5.25 3.27 -0.32
C GLU A 81 -4.50 2.69 -1.52
N LEU A 82 -4.99 2.93 -2.74
CA LEU A 82 -4.36 2.43 -3.96
C LEU A 82 -2.91 2.93 -4.10
N THR A 83 -2.66 4.20 -3.77
CA THR A 83 -1.32 4.79 -3.83
C THR A 83 -0.37 4.15 -2.82
N ALA A 84 -0.81 3.99 -1.57
CA ALA A 84 -0.03 3.31 -0.53
C ALA A 84 0.29 1.86 -0.91
N ARG A 85 -0.68 1.13 -1.46
CA ARG A 85 -0.50 -0.26 -1.91
C ARG A 85 0.45 -0.36 -3.11
N SER A 86 0.41 0.61 -4.02
CA SER A 86 1.38 0.72 -5.12
C SER A 86 2.81 0.90 -4.61
N ILE A 87 3.00 1.80 -3.64
CA ILE A 87 4.30 2.05 -3.02
C ILE A 87 4.79 0.80 -2.27
N ALA A 88 3.90 0.11 -1.56
CA ALA A 88 4.22 -1.16 -0.89
C ALA A 88 4.69 -2.23 -1.89
N ASP A 89 3.94 -2.44 -2.98
CA ASP A 89 4.32 -3.35 -4.08
C ASP A 89 5.71 -2.99 -4.64
N LEU A 90 5.93 -1.72 -4.97
CA LEU A 90 7.19 -1.26 -5.54
C LEU A 90 8.37 -1.26 -4.56
N SER A 91 8.13 -1.14 -3.26
CA SER A 91 9.17 -1.23 -2.22
C SER A 91 9.56 -2.68 -1.89
N GLY A 92 8.90 -3.68 -2.49
CA GLY A 92 9.14 -5.09 -2.18
C GLY A 92 8.50 -5.53 -0.86
N THR A 93 7.78 -4.63 -0.19
CA THR A 93 6.91 -4.94 0.96
C THR A 93 5.49 -5.30 0.51
N GLY A 94 5.32 -5.57 -0.79
CA GLY A 94 4.04 -5.84 -1.42
C GLY A 94 3.24 -6.81 -0.57
N MET A 95 2.20 -6.27 0.08
CA MET A 95 1.10 -7.05 0.62
C MET A 95 0.54 -7.85 -0.55
N LYS A 96 1.07 -9.06 -0.73
CA LYS A 96 0.38 -10.13 -1.43
C LYS A 96 -0.88 -10.37 -0.62
N GLU A 97 -1.95 -9.65 -0.93
CA GLU A 97 -3.27 -10.15 -0.64
C GLU A 97 -3.48 -11.35 -1.57
N ALA A 98 -2.98 -12.51 -1.12
CA ALA A 98 -3.31 -13.78 -1.71
C ALA A 98 -4.85 -13.87 -1.86
N PRO A 99 -5.34 -14.49 -2.94
CA PRO A 99 -6.69 -14.33 -3.43
C PRO A 99 -7.70 -14.76 -2.37
N ALA A 100 -8.85 -14.08 -2.37
CA ALA A 100 -10.07 -14.47 -1.69
C ALA A 100 -10.51 -15.87 -2.15
N ASN A 101 -9.91 -16.93 -1.59
CA ASN A 101 -10.38 -18.33 -1.48
C ASN A 101 -9.26 -19.31 -1.08
N ALA A 102 -8.37 -18.93 -0.15
CA ALA A 102 -7.49 -19.90 0.51
C ALA A 102 -7.70 -19.88 2.03
N VAL A 103 -7.91 -21.07 2.56
CA VAL A 103 -8.20 -21.39 3.95
C VAL A 103 -7.01 -21.02 4.86
N GLN A 104 -7.26 -20.03 5.74
CA GLN A 104 -6.94 -20.00 7.18
C GLN A 104 -5.85 -19.14 7.84
N ASN A 105 -4.90 -18.45 7.19
CA ASN A 105 -4.09 -17.42 7.90
C ASN A 105 -3.57 -16.36 6.92
N GLY A 106 -4.42 -15.39 6.57
CA GLY A 106 -3.98 -14.18 5.87
C GLY A 106 -3.29 -13.18 6.83
N PRO A 107 -2.78 -12.05 6.32
CA PRO A 107 -2.14 -11.04 7.16
C PRO A 107 -3.09 -10.53 8.27
N GLU A 108 -2.67 -10.64 9.52
CA GLU A 108 -3.49 -10.27 10.69
C GLU A 108 -3.16 -8.86 11.17
N LYS A 109 -4.19 -8.01 11.32
CA LYS A 109 -4.04 -6.62 11.80
C LYS A 109 -4.26 -6.53 13.31
N TRP A 110 -3.26 -5.96 13.98
CA TRP A 110 -3.29 -5.66 15.40
C TRP A 110 -3.20 -4.16 15.62
N VAL A 111 -4.03 -3.63 16.54
CA VAL A 111 -4.08 -2.18 16.83
C VAL A 111 -3.95 -1.93 18.33
N ASN A 112 -3.19 -0.90 18.71
CA ASN A 112 -3.08 -0.50 20.12
C ASN A 112 -3.97 0.72 20.43
N LYS A 113 -3.89 1.22 21.68
CA LYS A 113 -4.68 2.38 22.14
C LYS A 113 -4.26 3.72 21.51
N THR A 114 -3.04 3.80 20.97
CA THR A 114 -2.51 4.98 20.24
C THR A 114 -2.79 4.91 18.74
N ASN A 115 -3.50 3.86 18.28
CA ASN A 115 -3.90 3.63 16.89
C ASN A 115 -2.74 3.26 15.95
N ASP A 116 -1.63 2.79 16.53
CA ASP A 116 -0.54 2.14 15.80
C ASP A 116 -1.00 0.77 15.30
N VAL A 117 -0.47 0.33 14.16
CA VAL A 117 -0.90 -0.89 13.49
C VAL A 117 0.29 -1.81 13.27
N LEU A 118 0.17 -3.05 13.76
CA LEU A 118 1.09 -4.14 13.43
C LEU A 118 0.41 -5.13 12.49
N ILE A 119 1.18 -5.66 11.54
CA ILE A 119 0.76 -6.69 10.60
C ILE A 119 1.51 -7.96 10.91
N VAL A 120 0.79 -9.07 11.10
CA VAL A 120 1.39 -10.39 11.28
C VAL A 120 1.23 -11.17 9.99
N ILE A 121 2.33 -11.70 9.47
CA ILE A 121 2.35 -12.52 8.24
C ILE A 121 3.05 -13.84 8.55
N HIS A 122 2.47 -14.95 8.10
CA HIS A 122 3.12 -16.26 8.18
C HIS A 122 3.83 -16.58 6.86
N GLU A 123 5.15 -16.55 6.87
CA GLU A 123 6.00 -16.82 5.70
C GLU A 123 7.30 -17.52 6.13
N ASP A 124 7.84 -18.37 5.25
CA ASP A 124 9.06 -19.15 5.50
C ASP A 124 9.06 -19.91 6.86
N ASP A 125 7.90 -20.49 7.22
CA ASP A 125 7.64 -21.20 8.48
C ASP A 125 7.79 -20.34 9.76
N LEU A 126 7.84 -19.01 9.61
CA LEU A 126 7.91 -18.04 10.70
C LEU A 126 6.70 -17.10 10.70
N TRP A 127 6.38 -16.60 11.89
CA TRP A 127 5.40 -15.55 12.11
C TRP A 127 6.11 -14.21 12.22
N ASN A 128 6.04 -13.40 11.17
CA ASN A 128 6.71 -12.11 11.10
C ASN A 128 5.76 -10.99 11.49
N VAL A 129 6.21 -10.10 12.38
CA VAL A 129 5.47 -8.93 12.84
C VAL A 129 6.08 -7.68 12.23
N TYR A 130 5.26 -6.88 11.56
CA TYR A 130 5.67 -5.66 10.86
C TYR A 130 5.03 -4.41 11.45
N TYR A 131 5.83 -3.37 11.64
CA TYR A 131 5.37 -2.00 11.86
C TYR A 131 5.57 -1.16 10.59
N GLY A 132 4.49 -1.01 9.83
CA GLY A 132 4.57 -0.45 8.47
C GLY A 132 5.41 -1.35 7.56
N VAL A 133 6.61 -0.88 7.19
CA VAL A 133 7.55 -1.58 6.30
C VAL A 133 8.70 -2.27 7.05
N ASN A 134 8.83 -2.03 8.35
CA ASN A 134 9.93 -2.59 9.13
C ASN A 134 9.49 -3.90 9.76
N LEU A 135 10.32 -4.93 9.60
CA LEU A 135 10.21 -6.15 10.40
C LEU A 135 10.61 -5.80 11.83
N GLU A 136 9.68 -5.96 12.76
CA GLU A 136 9.93 -5.76 14.19
C GLU A 136 10.53 -7.03 14.78
N GLU A 137 9.85 -8.18 14.58
CA GLU A 137 10.25 -9.45 15.18
C GLU A 137 9.72 -10.66 14.39
N SER A 138 10.39 -11.80 14.51
CA SER A 138 10.01 -13.07 13.88
C SER A 138 9.87 -14.18 14.94
N PHE A 139 8.77 -14.91 14.90
CA PHE A 139 8.45 -15.95 15.88
C PHE A 139 8.31 -17.33 15.25
N GLY A 140 8.64 -18.37 16.01
CA GLY A 140 8.49 -19.76 15.57
C GLY A 140 7.08 -20.30 15.78
N ALA A 141 6.32 -19.71 16.72
CA ALA A 141 4.95 -20.11 17.01
C ALA A 141 4.01 -18.91 17.14
N TYR A 142 2.78 -19.06 16.65
CA TYR A 142 1.74 -18.02 16.74
C TYR A 142 1.45 -17.59 18.18
N GLY A 143 1.53 -18.51 19.14
CA GLY A 143 1.32 -18.17 20.56
C GLY A 143 2.30 -17.12 21.09
N GLU A 144 3.53 -17.09 20.56
CA GLU A 144 4.53 -16.07 20.92
C GLU A 144 4.15 -14.69 20.37
N VAL A 145 3.52 -14.64 19.19
CA VAL A 145 2.96 -13.39 18.63
C VAL A 145 1.83 -12.87 19.52
N GLU A 146 0.94 -13.74 20.00
CA GLU A 146 -0.17 -13.33 20.86
C GLU A 146 0.33 -12.76 22.20
N GLU A 147 1.36 -13.37 22.78
CA GLU A 147 2.02 -12.87 24.00
C GLU A 147 2.68 -11.52 23.76
N TYR A 148 3.49 -11.39 22.70
CA TYR A 148 4.14 -10.14 22.30
C TYR A 148 3.12 -9.00 22.11
N MET A 149 2.04 -9.26 21.40
CA MET A 149 0.99 -8.27 21.16
C MET A 149 0.29 -7.85 22.46
N ALA A 150 0.06 -8.79 23.37
CA ALA A 150 -0.56 -8.50 24.66
C ALA A 150 0.35 -7.66 25.58
N GLU A 151 1.66 -7.93 25.58
CA GLU A 151 2.66 -7.16 26.33
C GLU A 151 2.78 -5.73 25.79
N GLU A 152 2.81 -5.56 24.47
CA GLU A 152 2.89 -4.26 23.79
C GLU A 152 1.53 -3.51 23.75
N GLY A 153 0.47 -4.12 24.27
CA GLY A 153 -0.85 -3.48 24.40
C GLY A 153 -1.64 -3.39 23.08
N PHE A 154 -1.32 -4.25 22.11
CA PHE A 154 -2.05 -4.42 20.88
C PHE A 154 -3.24 -5.38 21.04
N SER A 155 -4.25 -5.22 20.21
CA SER A 155 -5.43 -6.08 20.18
C SER A 155 -5.88 -6.34 18.76
N ARG A 156 -6.35 -7.57 18.51
CA ARG A 156 -6.90 -7.99 17.22
C ARG A 156 -8.07 -7.12 16.81
N ARG A 157 -7.99 -6.57 15.60
CA ARG A 157 -9.15 -5.95 14.95
C ARG A 157 -9.78 -7.00 14.03
N LYS A 158 -10.95 -7.52 14.42
CA LYS A 158 -11.79 -8.37 13.56
C LYS A 158 -12.36 -7.58 12.40
#